data_AF-A0A7C5SNE4-F1
#
_entry.id   AF-A0A7C5SNE4-F1
#
_cell.length_a   1.000
_cell.length_b   1.000
_cell.length_c   1.000
_cell.angle_alpha   90.00
_cell.angle_beta   90.00
_cell.angle_gamma   90.00
#
_symmetry.space_group_name_H-M   'P 1'
#
loop_
_entity.id
_entity.type
_entity.pdbx_description
1 polymer ?
#
loop_
_entity_poly.entity_id
_entity_poly.type
_entity_poly.pdbx_seq_one_letter_code
_entity_poly.pdbx_strand_id
1 'polypeptide(L)'
;MAKAALEQIYATLGEEGLRKARWQEKMRVWNQVAQLVWTALYALLWIPTGWAAALRDALGGNGAWPALLFVLVFMLLMIPFNLPLAWFFDYRVENLLGTNRQSLGGWLLDQFKQGIIGALLLGLFFWAVYL
;
A
#
# COMPACT_ATOMS: atom_id res chain seq x y z
N MET A 1 15.75 -21.37 -27.51
CA MET A 1 16.39 -20.76 -26.31
C MET A 1 15.49 -20.82 -25.07
N ALA A 2 14.23 -20.36 -25.11
CA ALA A 2 13.33 -20.39 -23.94
C ALA A 2 13.09 -21.78 -23.33
N LYS A 3 13.00 -22.83 -24.16
CA LYS A 3 12.74 -24.21 -23.71
C LYS A 3 13.88 -24.80 -22.86
N ALA A 4 15.13 -24.58 -23.26
CA ALA A 4 16.32 -25.05 -22.54
C ALA A 4 16.48 -24.32 -21.19
N ALA A 5 16.19 -23.02 -21.14
CA ALA A 5 16.19 -22.25 -19.90
C ALA A 5 15.10 -22.73 -18.92
N LEU A 6 13.90 -23.04 -19.43
CA LEU A 6 12.83 -23.62 -18.62
C LEU A 6 13.27 -24.97 -18.05
N GLU A 7 13.79 -25.88 -18.86
CA GLU A 7 14.27 -27.20 -18.40
C GLU A 7 15.31 -27.07 -17.28
N GLN A 8 16.23 -26.12 -17.38
CA GLN A 8 17.21 -25.83 -16.33
C GLN A 8 16.56 -25.27 -15.04
N ILE A 9 15.53 -24.44 -15.16
CA ILE A 9 14.75 -23.92 -14.02
C ILE A 9 13.94 -25.05 -13.34
N TYR A 10 13.29 -25.91 -14.13
CA TYR A 10 12.56 -27.07 -13.61
C TYR A 10 13.50 -28.04 -12.87
N ALA A 11 14.69 -28.29 -13.43
CA ALA A 11 15.70 -29.15 -12.82
C ALA A 11 16.28 -28.57 -11.53
N THR A 12 16.43 -27.25 -11.44
CA THR A 12 17.00 -26.58 -10.26
C THR A 12 15.98 -26.36 -9.14
N LEU A 13 14.72 -26.03 -9.46
CA LEU A 13 13.69 -25.76 -8.46
C LEU A 13 12.97 -27.02 -7.94
N GLY A 14 12.92 -28.09 -8.74
CA GLY A 14 12.06 -29.24 -8.47
C GLY A 14 10.56 -28.86 -8.42
N GLU A 15 9.69 -29.85 -8.20
CA GLU A 15 8.24 -29.62 -8.16
C GLU A 15 7.80 -28.69 -7.02
N GLU A 16 8.45 -28.79 -5.86
CA GLU A 16 8.12 -27.97 -4.69
C GLU A 16 8.46 -26.49 -4.90
N GLY A 17 9.61 -26.18 -5.51
CA GLY A 17 10.02 -24.81 -5.81
C GLY A 17 9.06 -24.15 -6.79
N LEU A 18 8.63 -24.87 -7.82
CA LEU A 18 7.64 -24.38 -8.78
C LEU A 18 6.26 -24.16 -8.16
N ARG A 19 5.84 -25.02 -7.23
CA ARG A 19 4.60 -24.84 -6.48
C ARG A 19 4.64 -23.57 -5.63
N LYS A 20 5.75 -23.30 -4.95
CA LYS A 20 5.96 -22.06 -4.18
C LYS A 20 5.95 -20.83 -5.08
N ALA A 21 6.65 -20.87 -6.21
CA ALA A 21 6.70 -19.76 -7.17
C ALA A 21 5.31 -19.43 -7.76
N ARG A 22 4.52 -20.45 -8.14
CA ARG A 22 3.14 -20.23 -8.60
C ARG A 22 2.25 -19.63 -7.52
N TRP A 23 2.43 -20.04 -6.26
CA TRP A 23 1.68 -19.48 -5.14
C TRP A 23 2.05 -18.03 -4.87
N GLN A 24 3.34 -17.69 -4.93
CA GLN A 24 3.83 -16.31 -4.84
C GLN A 24 3.19 -15.41 -5.90
N GLU A 25 3.22 -15.82 -7.16
CA GLU A 25 2.61 -15.08 -8.25
C GLU A 25 1.10 -14.90 -8.06
N LYS A 26 0.40 -15.96 -7.63
CA LYS A 26 -1.02 -15.89 -7.30
C LYS A 26 -1.27 -14.86 -6.20
N MET A 27 -0.51 -14.88 -5.11
CA MET A 27 -0.66 -13.92 -4.01
C MET A 27 -0.34 -12.49 -4.43
N ARG A 28 0.63 -12.28 -5.33
CA ARG A 28 0.93 -10.97 -5.91
C ARG A 28 -0.26 -10.39 -6.68
N VAL A 29 -0.90 -11.19 -7.52
CA VAL A 29 -2.11 -10.76 -8.27
C VAL A 29 -3.26 -10.48 -7.30
N TRP A 30 -3.47 -11.34 -6.31
CA TRP A 30 -4.50 -11.10 -5.28
C TRP A 30 -4.24 -9.86 -4.45
N ASN A 31 -2.98 -9.53 -4.14
CA ASN A 31 -2.62 -8.29 -3.47
C ASN A 31 -3.09 -7.09 -4.31
N GLN A 32 -2.76 -7.05 -5.61
CA GLN A 32 -3.18 -5.95 -6.49
C GLN A 32 -4.70 -5.79 -6.56
N VAL A 33 -5.45 -6.89 -6.72
CA VAL A 33 -6.92 -6.86 -6.73
C VAL A 33 -7.45 -6.37 -5.39
N ALA A 34 -6.92 -6.89 -4.28
CA ALA A 34 -7.34 -6.49 -2.95
C ALA A 34 -7.05 -5.01 -2.69
N GLN A 35 -5.89 -4.49 -3.10
CA GLN A 35 -5.53 -3.07 -2.98
C GLN A 35 -6.50 -2.17 -3.75
N LEU A 36 -6.89 -2.56 -4.96
CA LEU A 36 -7.88 -1.81 -5.75
C LEU A 36 -9.25 -1.78 -5.06
N VAL A 37 -9.75 -2.94 -4.62
CA VAL A 37 -11.02 -3.03 -3.91
C VAL A 37 -10.97 -2.24 -2.60
N TRP A 38 -9.89 -2.36 -1.85
CA TRP A 38 -9.70 -1.69 -0.57
C TRP A 38 -9.66 -0.16 -0.72
N THR A 39 -8.95 0.33 -1.74
CA THR A 39 -8.93 1.76 -2.07
C THR A 39 -10.31 2.27 -2.49
N ALA A 40 -11.05 1.49 -3.28
CA ALA A 40 -12.42 1.83 -3.64
C ALA A 40 -13.34 1.87 -2.42
N LEU A 41 -13.22 0.91 -1.49
CA LEU A 41 -13.97 0.92 -0.23
C LEU A 41 -13.64 2.15 0.62
N TYR A 42 -12.36 2.54 0.68
CA TYR A 42 -11.96 3.78 1.35
C TYR A 42 -12.69 4.97 0.72
N ALA A 43 -12.60 5.17 -0.60
CA ALA A 43 -13.27 6.27 -1.28
C ALA A 43 -14.80 6.25 -1.06
N LEU A 44 -15.43 5.07 -1.17
CA LEU A 44 -16.86 4.89 -0.95
C LEU A 44 -17.29 5.16 0.49
N LEU A 45 -16.39 5.09 1.48
CA LEU A 45 -16.69 5.49 2.85
C LEU A 45 -16.87 7.01 2.96
N TRP A 46 -16.10 7.79 2.20
CA TRP A 46 -16.09 9.25 2.30
C TRP A 46 -17.24 9.93 1.53
N ILE A 47 -17.70 9.31 0.44
CA ILE A 47 -18.71 9.91 -0.46
C ILE A 47 -20.08 10.09 0.22
N PRO A 48 -20.72 9.05 0.79
CA PRO A 48 -22.09 9.15 1.30
C PRO A 48 -22.15 9.74 2.72
N THR A 49 -21.04 9.73 3.46
CA THR A 49 -21.02 10.10 4.88
C THR A 49 -20.91 11.61 5.12
N GLY A 50 -20.52 12.39 4.09
CA GLY A 50 -20.24 13.82 4.24
C GLY A 50 -18.95 14.11 5.04
N TRP A 51 -18.17 13.08 5.40
CA TRP A 51 -16.93 13.24 6.17
C TRP A 51 -15.90 14.13 5.48
N ALA A 52 -15.87 14.12 4.15
CA ALA A 52 -14.98 14.99 3.39
C ALA A 52 -15.35 16.47 3.57
N ALA A 53 -16.63 16.81 3.54
CA ALA A 53 -17.09 18.18 3.77
C ALA A 53 -16.82 18.61 5.21
N ALA A 54 -17.14 17.75 6.19
CA ALA A 54 -16.90 18.02 7.60
C ALA A 54 -15.41 18.22 7.89
N LEU A 55 -14.53 17.38 7.31
CA LEU A 55 -13.08 17.52 7.46
C LEU A 55 -12.57 18.80 6.81
N ARG A 56 -13.02 19.13 5.60
CA ARG A 56 -12.66 20.39 4.92
C ARG A 56 -13.04 21.60 5.78
N ASP A 57 -14.26 21.61 6.29
CA ASP A 57 -14.77 22.75 7.07
C ASP A 57 -14.03 22.86 8.41
N ALA A 58 -13.72 21.73 9.06
CA ALA A 58 -12.89 21.68 10.26
C ALA A 58 -11.46 22.20 10.04
N LEU A 59 -10.92 22.08 8.82
CA LEU A 59 -9.58 22.55 8.44
C LEU A 59 -9.57 24.00 7.91
N GLY A 60 -10.69 24.71 7.99
CA GLY A 60 -10.77 26.13 7.59
C GLY A 60 -11.39 26.36 6.21
N GLY A 61 -12.00 25.35 5.59
CA GLY A 61 -12.81 25.51 4.40
C GLY A 61 -12.01 25.62 3.10
N ASN A 62 -12.26 26.67 2.33
CA ASN A 62 -11.69 26.83 0.99
C ASN A 62 -10.39 27.65 1.02
N GLY A 63 -9.40 27.23 0.24
CA GLY A 63 -8.11 27.91 0.10
C GLY A 63 -6.96 26.92 -0.08
N ALA A 64 -5.82 27.40 -0.55
CA ALA A 64 -4.69 26.53 -0.88
C ALA A 64 -4.10 25.82 0.35
N TRP A 65 -3.96 26.52 1.48
CA TRP A 65 -3.43 25.92 2.71
C TRP A 65 -4.40 24.91 3.37
N PRO A 66 -5.71 25.22 3.57
CA PRO A 66 -6.69 24.23 3.99
C PRO A 66 -6.78 23.01 3.06
N ALA A 67 -6.67 23.21 1.74
CA ALA A 67 -6.66 22.11 0.78
C ALA A 67 -5.44 21.19 0.93
N LEU A 68 -4.25 21.76 1.13
CA LEU A 68 -3.04 20.99 1.44
C LEU A 68 -3.23 20.17 2.72
N LEU A 69 -3.68 20.80 3.80
CA LEU A 69 -3.94 20.12 5.08
C LEU A 69 -4.97 19.01 4.91
N PHE A 70 -6.03 19.26 4.14
CA PHE A 70 -7.05 18.25 3.85
C PHE A 70 -6.43 17.02 3.19
N VAL A 71 -5.62 17.19 2.15
CA VAL A 71 -4.96 16.09 1.44
C VAL A 71 -4.01 15.33 2.38
N LEU A 72 -3.21 16.04 3.17
CA LEU A 72 -2.28 15.42 4.12
C LEU A 72 -3.01 14.60 5.18
N VAL A 73 -4.07 15.15 5.79
CA VAL A 73 -4.87 14.44 6.80
C VAL A 73 -5.59 13.25 6.18
N PHE A 74 -6.18 13.43 5.00
CA PHE A 74 -6.85 12.35 4.28
C PHE A 74 -5.91 11.17 3.98
N MET A 75 -4.67 11.45 3.59
CA MET A 75 -3.64 10.42 3.39
C MET A 75 -3.19 9.77 4.70
N LEU A 76 -3.00 10.56 5.76
CA LEU A 76 -2.63 10.04 7.07
C LEU A 76 -3.69 9.09 7.61
N LEU A 77 -4.98 9.37 7.38
CA LEU A 77 -6.08 8.48 7.74
C LEU A 77 -6.13 7.20 6.90
N MET A 78 -5.60 7.23 5.67
CA MET A 78 -5.50 6.04 4.82
C MET A 78 -4.46 5.04 5.32
N ILE A 79 -3.41 5.49 6.02
CA ILE A 79 -2.36 4.60 6.58
C ILE A 79 -2.95 3.53 7.52
N PRO A 80 -3.66 3.87 8.62
CA PRO A 80 -4.24 2.85 9.49
C PRO A 80 -5.33 2.03 8.79
N PHE A 81 -6.02 2.61 7.79
CA PHE A 81 -7.01 1.88 6.99
C PHE A 81 -6.35 0.79 6.14
N ASN A 82 -5.18 1.04 5.55
CA ASN A 82 -4.44 0.08 4.74
C ASN A 82 -3.61 -0.92 5.57
N LEU A 83 -3.35 -0.60 6.84
CA LEU A 83 -2.47 -1.37 7.70
C LEU A 83 -2.84 -2.87 7.79
N PRO A 84 -4.13 -3.28 7.92
CA PRO A 84 -4.49 -4.70 7.96
C PRO A 84 -4.14 -5.44 6.66
N LEU A 85 -4.36 -4.79 5.52
CA LEU A 85 -4.09 -5.37 4.21
C LEU A 85 -2.58 -5.49 3.95
N ALA A 86 -1.83 -4.42 4.26
CA ALA A 86 -0.37 -4.40 4.18
C ALA A 86 0.26 -5.44 5.12
N TRP A 87 -0.26 -5.58 6.34
CA TRP A 87 0.20 -6.61 7.26
C TRP A 87 0.00 -8.01 6.69
N PHE A 88 -1.13 -8.28 6.06
CA PHE A 88 -1.41 -9.59 5.50
C PHE A 88 -0.49 -9.92 4.32
N PHE A 89 -0.47 -9.05 3.31
CA PHE A 89 0.25 -9.33 2.06
C PHE A 89 1.76 -9.09 2.15
N ASP A 90 2.19 -8.00 2.78
CA ASP A 90 3.60 -7.60 2.77
C ASP A 90 4.37 -8.25 3.93
N TYR A 91 3.73 -8.41 5.09
CA TYR A 91 4.38 -9.02 6.25
C TYR A 91 4.09 -10.53 6.37
N ARG A 92 2.83 -10.92 6.54
CA ARG A 92 2.47 -12.29 6.92
C ARG A 92 2.69 -13.31 5.80
N VAL A 93 2.22 -13.01 4.59
CA VAL A 93 2.36 -13.91 3.42
C VAL A 93 3.85 -14.12 3.09
N GLU A 94 4.66 -13.08 3.12
CA GLU A 94 6.10 -13.19 2.88
C GLU A 94 6.85 -13.92 4.00
N ASN A 95 6.44 -13.75 5.26
CA ASN A 95 6.98 -14.53 6.37
C ASN A 95 6.67 -16.03 6.22
N LEU A 96 5.45 -16.39 5.81
CA LEU A 96 5.08 -17.78 5.56
C LEU A 96 5.90 -18.41 4.43
N LEU A 97 6.35 -17.61 3.46
CA LEU A 97 7.23 -18.04 2.38
C LEU A 97 8.71 -18.10 2.77
N GLY A 98 9.07 -17.56 3.93
CA GLY A 98 10.47 -17.40 4.33
C GLY A 98 11.24 -16.37 3.51
N THR A 99 10.55 -15.51 2.76
CA THR A 99 11.17 -14.42 1.98
C THR A 99 11.39 -13.16 2.81
N ASN A 100 10.60 -12.96 3.86
CA ASN A 100 10.77 -11.84 4.78
C ASN A 100 11.78 -12.18 5.89
N ARG A 101 12.70 -11.24 6.18
CA ARG A 101 13.70 -11.33 7.26
C ARG A 101 13.53 -10.24 8.33
N GLN A 102 12.49 -9.43 8.22
CA GLN A 102 12.23 -8.28 9.07
C GLN A 102 11.39 -8.65 10.29
N SER A 103 11.67 -8.03 11.43
CA SER A 103 10.80 -8.12 12.61
C SER A 103 9.50 -7.31 12.40
N LEU A 104 8.43 -7.66 13.12
CA LEU A 104 7.16 -6.93 13.04
C LEU A 104 7.32 -5.45 13.40
N GLY A 105 8.13 -5.15 14.42
CA GLY A 105 8.44 -3.77 14.82
C GLY A 105 9.23 -3.01 13.75
N GLY A 106 10.15 -3.69 13.06
CA GLY A 106 10.84 -3.12 11.90
C GLY A 106 9.85 -2.77 10.78
N TRP A 107 8.95 -3.69 10.45
CA TRP A 107 7.93 -3.48 9.43
C TRP A 107 7.01 -2.30 9.77
N LEU A 108 6.52 -2.22 11.01
CA LEU A 108 5.70 -1.10 11.48
C LEU A 108 6.45 0.25 11.38
N LEU A 109 7.73 0.27 11.76
CA LEU A 109 8.56 1.46 11.66
C LEU A 109 8.73 1.90 10.20
N ASP A 110 8.83 0.94 9.28
CA ASP A 110 8.92 1.25 7.86
C ASP A 110 7.59 1.76 7.29
N GLN A 111 6.44 1.23 7.70
CA GLN A 111 5.13 1.79 7.35
C GLN A 111 5.03 3.25 7.81
N PHE A 112 5.47 3.55 9.04
CA PHE A 112 5.47 4.90 9.58
C PHE A 112 6.39 5.84 8.80
N LYS A 113 7.63 5.41 8.50
CA LYS A 113 8.58 6.19 7.69
C LYS A 113 8.04 6.45 6.28
N GLN A 114 7.47 5.43 5.64
CA GLN A 114 6.87 5.57 4.30
C GLN A 114 5.73 6.60 4.32
N GLY A 115 4.89 6.59 5.36
CA GLY A 115 3.85 7.59 5.56
C GLY A 115 4.39 9.01 5.68
N ILE A 116 5.40 9.23 6.53
CA ILE A 116 6.04 10.55 6.70
C ILE A 116 6.68 11.03 5.39
N ILE A 117 7.48 10.19 4.74
CA ILE A 117 8.18 10.55 3.50
C ILE A 117 7.15 10.85 2.41
N GLY A 118 6.11 10.04 2.28
CA GLY A 118 5.03 10.26 1.31
C GLY A 118 4.30 11.59 1.55
N ALA A 119 3.96 11.90 2.81
CA ALA A 119 3.33 13.16 3.18
C ALA A 119 4.23 14.38 2.88
N LEU A 120 5.52 14.30 3.18
CA LEU A 120 6.48 15.37 2.90
C LEU A 120 6.64 15.61 1.39
N LEU A 121 6.82 14.53 0.61
CA LEU A 121 6.99 14.62 -0.84
C LEU A 121 5.73 15.17 -1.52
N LEU A 122 4.55 14.72 -1.11
CA LEU A 122 3.31 15.27 -1.66
C LEU A 122 3.10 16.71 -1.24
N GLY A 123 3.37 17.06 0.02
CA GLY A 123 3.25 18.43 0.49
C GLY A 123 4.16 19.38 -0.29
N LEU A 124 5.39 18.95 -0.57
CA LEU A 124 6.33 19.71 -1.40
C LEU A 124 5.83 19.84 -2.85
N PHE A 125 5.33 18.75 -3.44
CA PHE A 125 4.75 18.78 -4.77
C PHE A 125 3.55 19.72 -4.85
N PHE A 126 2.63 19.65 -3.90
CA PHE A 126 1.45 20.50 -3.84
C PHE A 126 1.84 21.97 -3.68
N TRP A 127 2.83 22.26 -2.81
CA TRP A 127 3.38 23.60 -2.68
C TRP A 127 3.96 24.11 -4.00
N ALA A 128 4.73 23.29 -4.73
CA ALA A 128 5.35 23.70 -5.99
C ALA A 128 4.36 23.91 -7.15
N VAL A 129 3.21 23.23 -7.13
CA VAL A 129 2.24 23.25 -8.25
C VAL A 129 1.06 24.19 -7.98
N TYR A 130 0.65 24.36 -6.72
CA TYR A 130 -0.62 25.00 -6.37
C TYR A 130 -0.47 26.30 -5.58
N LEU A 131 0.69 26.53 -4.94
CA LEU A 131 1.00 27.76 -4.19
C LEU A 131 2.00 28.62 -4.98
#